data_AF-A0A0C9XP01-F1
#
_entry.id   AF-A0A0C9XP01-F1
#
_cell.length_a   1.000
_cell.length_b   1.000
_cell.length_c   1.000
_cell.angle_alpha   90.00
_cell.angle_beta   90.00
_cell.angle_gamma   90.00
#
_symmetry.space_group_name_H-M   'P 1'
#
loop_
_entity.id
_entity.type
_entity.pdbx_description
1 polymer ?
#
loop_
_entity_poly.entity_id
_entity_poly.type
_entity_poly.pdbx_seq_one_letter_code
_entity_poly.pdbx_strand_id
1 'polypeptide(L)'
;MLLAHHERCFSPGCRETYFSAARKFSFCGGCARVPFCSKECLARAWNHPEIPHKSICKKLNLIGTTTKIPSRPEPQDRSKFQDRLHKAGIVDSVLADVVSHLDKLVKETSTAFGRFDGIFSNIY
;
A
#
# COMPACT_ATOMS: atom_id res chain seq x y z
N MET A 1 -5.03 2.24 9.49
CA MET A 1 -4.01 1.95 8.47
C MET A 1 -4.70 1.84 7.11
N LEU A 2 -4.95 2.97 6.47
CA LEU A 2 -5.52 3.05 5.12
C LEU A 2 -4.46 3.76 4.27
N LEU A 3 -3.54 2.97 3.70
CA LEU A 3 -2.66 3.34 2.58
C LEU A 3 -2.01 4.74 2.66
N ALA A 4 -1.45 5.15 3.81
CA ALA A 4 -0.77 6.44 4.01
C ALA A 4 0.58 6.60 3.25
N HIS A 5 0.78 5.82 2.17
CA HIS A 5 1.89 5.96 1.23
C HIS A 5 1.41 6.44 -0.14
N HIS A 6 0.23 7.07 -0.20
CA HIS A 6 -0.35 7.55 -1.45
C HIS A 6 0.58 8.51 -2.20
N GLU A 7 1.44 9.23 -1.48
CA GLU A 7 2.30 10.26 -2.06
C GLU A 7 3.61 9.75 -2.67
N ARG A 8 3.90 8.45 -2.59
CA ARG A 8 5.16 7.87 -3.06
C ARG A 8 4.98 6.66 -3.95
N CYS A 9 6.01 6.35 -4.72
CA CYS A 9 6.06 5.15 -5.52
C CYS A 9 6.04 3.90 -4.63
N PHE A 10 5.23 2.90 -4.99
CA PHE A 10 5.14 1.63 -4.27
C PHE A 10 6.21 0.61 -4.68
N SER A 11 7.19 1.01 -5.50
CA SER A 11 8.34 0.16 -5.82
C SER A 11 9.35 0.21 -4.69
N PRO A 12 9.76 -0.94 -4.13
CA PRO A 12 10.90 -1.01 -3.20
C PRO A 12 12.12 -0.28 -3.77
N GLY A 13 12.82 0.47 -2.92
CA GLY A 13 13.99 1.27 -3.27
C GLY A 13 13.73 2.54 -4.08
N CYS A 14 12.50 2.80 -4.54
CA CYS A 14 12.17 4.05 -5.23
C CYS A 14 11.84 5.16 -4.22
N ARG A 15 12.44 6.33 -4.41
CA ARG A 15 12.27 7.51 -3.53
C ARG A 15 11.34 8.58 -4.11
N GLU A 16 10.80 8.33 -5.31
CA GLU A 16 9.92 9.27 -5.98
C GLU A 16 8.62 9.47 -5.20
N THR A 17 8.26 10.73 -5.05
CA THR A 17 7.00 11.22 -4.50
C THR A 17 6.26 12.02 -5.56
N TYR A 18 4.95 12.26 -5.41
CA TYR A 18 4.24 13.17 -6.33
C TYR A 18 4.93 14.55 -6.40
N PHE A 19 5.49 15.00 -5.28
CA PHE A 19 6.20 16.26 -5.17
C PHE A 19 7.51 16.24 -5.97
N SER A 20 8.38 15.24 -5.74
CA SER A 20 9.67 15.16 -6.44
C SER A 20 9.54 14.85 -7.93
N ALA A 21 8.55 14.04 -8.31
CA ALA A 21 8.29 13.69 -9.70
C ALA A 21 7.52 14.77 -10.48
N ALA A 22 6.97 15.77 -9.79
CA ALA A 22 6.10 16.83 -10.33
C ALA A 22 4.99 16.33 -11.29
N ARG A 23 4.52 15.09 -11.09
CA ARG A 23 3.52 14.44 -11.97
C ARG A 23 2.70 13.41 -11.23
N LYS A 24 1.53 13.08 -11.81
CA LYS A 24 0.68 11.99 -11.30
C LYS A 24 1.34 10.62 -11.55
N PHE A 25 1.13 9.73 -10.60
CA PHE A 25 1.50 8.33 -10.66
C PHE A 25 0.33 7.51 -11.14
N SER A 26 0.64 6.42 -11.84
CA SER A 26 -0.39 5.49 -12.31
C SER A 26 -0.62 4.43 -11.25
N PHE A 27 -1.88 4.09 -11.01
CA PHE A 27 -2.21 2.98 -10.13
C PHE A 27 -1.99 1.64 -10.83
N CYS A 28 -1.69 0.60 -10.05
CA CYS A 28 -1.66 -0.77 -10.56
C CYS A 28 -2.99 -1.12 -11.24
N GLY A 29 -2.96 -1.56 -12.50
CA GLY A 29 -4.18 -1.93 -13.24
C GLY A 29 -4.93 -3.14 -12.66
N GLY A 30 -4.27 -3.97 -11.84
CA GLY A 30 -4.90 -5.13 -11.20
C GLY A 30 -5.65 -4.78 -9.92
N CYS A 31 -5.00 -4.12 -8.96
CA CYS A 31 -5.63 -3.80 -7.67
C CYS A 31 -6.23 -2.39 -7.60
N ALA A 32 -5.76 -1.47 -8.44
CA ALA A 32 -6.10 -0.04 -8.40
C ALA A 32 -5.83 0.65 -7.05
N ARG A 33 -4.98 0.08 -6.17
CA ARG A 33 -4.72 0.60 -4.82
C ARG A 33 -3.37 1.27 -4.63
N VAL A 34 -2.35 0.81 -5.34
CA VAL A 34 -0.98 1.27 -5.12
C VAL A 34 -0.48 2.08 -6.32
N PRO A 35 0.14 3.26 -6.09
CA PRO A 35 0.65 4.10 -7.17
C PRO A 35 2.09 3.75 -7.54
N PHE A 36 2.43 3.85 -8.82
CA PHE A 36 3.78 3.71 -9.35
C PHE A 36 4.14 4.91 -10.21
N CYS A 37 5.36 5.42 -10.03
CA CYS A 37 5.84 6.51 -10.88
C CYS A 37 6.05 6.04 -12.33
N SER A 38 6.37 4.78 -12.58
CA SER A 38 6.61 4.30 -13.94
C SER A 38 6.27 2.81 -14.11
N LYS A 39 6.21 2.34 -15.36
CA LYS A 39 5.99 0.93 -15.67
C LYS A 39 7.15 0.05 -15.19
N GLU A 40 8.37 0.58 -15.21
CA GLU A 40 9.59 -0.08 -14.73
C GLU A 40 9.53 -0.28 -13.21
N CYS A 41 9.04 0.72 -12.48
CA CYS A 41 8.79 0.60 -11.04
C CYS A 41 7.72 -0.43 -10.72
N LEU A 42 6.63 -0.50 -11.50
CA LEU A 42 5.65 -1.57 -11.37
C LEU A 42 6.29 -2.95 -11.61
N ALA A 43 7.07 -3.11 -12.69
CA ALA A 43 7.72 -4.38 -13.02
C ALA A 43 8.71 -4.84 -11.94
N ARG A 44 9.51 -3.91 -11.40
CA ARG A 44 10.42 -4.18 -10.28
C ARG A 44 9.68 -4.57 -9.01
N ALA A 45 8.62 -3.85 -8.65
CA ALA A 45 7.79 -4.21 -7.50
C ALA A 45 7.11 -5.57 -7.70
N TRP A 46 6.68 -5.88 -8.92
CA TRP A 46 6.03 -7.15 -9.26
C TRP A 46 6.94 -8.37 -9.06
N ASN A 47 8.21 -8.22 -9.44
CA ASN A 47 9.21 -9.29 -9.43
C ASN A 47 10.22 -9.18 -8.28
N HIS A 48 9.97 -8.33 -7.28
CA HIS A 48 10.88 -8.17 -6.16
C HIS A 48 11.09 -9.51 -5.42
N PRO A 49 12.34 -9.88 -5.08
CA PRO A 49 12.62 -11.19 -4.48
C PRO A 49 11.87 -11.43 -3.16
N GLU A 50 11.86 -10.43 -2.27
CA GLU A 50 11.31 -10.60 -0.92
C GLU A 50 9.89 -10.04 -0.72
N ILE A 51 9.58 -8.93 -1.37
CA ILE A 51 8.29 -8.22 -1.27
C ILE A 51 7.62 -8.03 -2.64
N PRO A 52 7.32 -9.13 -3.38
CA PRO A 52 6.73 -9.02 -4.70
C PRO A 52 5.26 -8.58 -4.62
N HIS A 53 4.89 -7.48 -5.31
CA HIS A 53 3.52 -6.96 -5.34
C HIS A 53 2.48 -8.02 -5.78
N LYS A 54 2.86 -8.94 -6.68
CA LYS A 54 1.98 -10.02 -7.16
C LYS A 54 1.40 -10.88 -6.02
N SER A 55 2.11 -11.00 -4.89
CA SER A 55 1.66 -11.77 -3.71
C SER A 55 0.44 -11.16 -3.00
N ILE A 56 0.22 -9.85 -3.15
CA ILE A 56 -0.87 -9.12 -2.50
C ILE A 56 -1.83 -8.45 -3.48
N CYS A 57 -1.48 -8.33 -4.77
CA CYS A 57 -2.30 -7.61 -5.76
C CYS A 57 -3.76 -8.11 -5.78
N LYS A 58 -3.98 -9.43 -5.83
CA LYS A 58 -5.33 -10.01 -5.81
C LYS A 58 -6.05 -9.76 -4.48
N LYS A 59 -5.33 -9.81 -3.35
CA LYS A 59 -5.88 -9.55 -2.00
C LYS A 59 -6.33 -8.10 -1.87
N LEU A 60 -5.53 -7.16 -2.36
CA LEU A 60 -5.88 -5.73 -2.41
C LEU A 60 -7.09 -5.45 -3.31
N ASN A 61 -7.18 -6.14 -4.46
CA ASN A 61 -8.37 -6.05 -5.32
C ASN A 61 -9.61 -6.54 -4.57
N LEU A 62 -9.54 -7.73 -3.97
CA LEU A 62 -10.62 -8.34 -3.19
C LEU A 62 -11.10 -7.43 -2.05
N ILE A 63 -10.17 -6.92 -1.23
CA ILE A 63 -10.51 -5.96 -0.17
C ILE A 63 -11.25 -4.77 -0.77
N GLY A 64 -10.72 -4.23 -1.86
CA GLY A 64 -11.30 -3.06 -2.53
C GLY A 64 -12.71 -3.27 -3.07
N THR A 65 -12.95 -4.38 -3.75
CA THR A 65 -14.25 -4.69 -4.36
C THR A 65 -15.29 -5.02 -3.30
N THR A 66 -14.92 -5.80 -2.28
CA THR A 66 -15.91 -6.28 -1.30
C THR A 66 -16.28 -5.20 -0.29
N THR A 67 -15.33 -4.36 0.13
CA THR A 67 -15.61 -3.25 1.07
C THR A 67 -16.19 -2.01 0.40
N LYS A 68 -16.20 -1.97 -0.94
CA LYS A 68 -16.54 -0.79 -1.76
C LYS A 68 -15.79 0.48 -1.33
N ILE A 69 -14.56 0.30 -0.81
CA ILE A 69 -13.74 1.42 -0.38
C ILE A 69 -13.13 2.05 -1.63
N PRO A 70 -13.22 3.38 -1.80
CA PRO A 70 -12.55 4.03 -2.92
C PRO A 70 -11.05 3.78 -2.86
N SER A 71 -10.37 3.79 -4.00
CA SER A 71 -8.90 3.64 -4.05
C SER A 71 -8.15 4.63 -3.16
N ARG A 72 -8.78 5.78 -2.89
CA ARG A 72 -8.36 6.79 -1.92
C ARG A 72 -9.40 6.89 -0.79
N PRO A 73 -9.28 6.06 0.26
CA PRO A 73 -10.12 6.18 1.45
C PRO A 73 -9.81 7.45 2.26
N GLU A 74 -10.81 8.04 2.91
CA GLU A 74 -10.57 9.11 3.87
C GLU A 74 -10.02 8.56 5.20
N PRO A 75 -9.08 9.25 5.87
CA PRO A 75 -8.45 8.78 7.11
C PRO A 75 -9.44 8.46 8.25
N GLN A 76 -10.58 9.16 8.28
CA GLN A 76 -11.60 9.07 9.32
C GLN A 76 -12.44 7.78 9.30
N ASP A 77 -12.33 6.94 8.27
CA ASP A 77 -13.16 5.74 8.13
C ASP A 77 -12.57 4.46 8.76
N ARG A 78 -11.71 4.58 9.78
CA ARG A 78 -11.01 3.40 10.38
C ARG A 78 -11.97 2.35 10.96
N SER A 79 -12.91 2.76 11.81
CA SER A 79 -13.89 1.81 12.41
C SER A 79 -14.83 1.26 11.34
N LYS A 80 -15.34 2.13 10.46
CA LYS A 80 -16.18 1.71 9.33
C LYS A 80 -15.47 0.73 8.39
N PHE A 81 -14.15 0.84 8.24
CA PHE A 81 -13.36 -0.10 7.45
C PHE A 81 -13.32 -1.48 8.08
N GLN A 82 -13.04 -1.56 9.38
CA GLN A 82 -13.05 -2.85 10.11
C GLN A 82 -14.43 -3.50 10.04
N ASP A 83 -15.50 -2.73 10.25
CA ASP A 83 -16.87 -3.23 10.13
C ASP A 83 -17.17 -3.76 8.71
N ARG A 84 -16.70 -3.06 7.67
CA ARG A 84 -16.86 -3.50 6.27
C ARG A 84 -16.08 -4.77 5.97
N LEU A 85 -14.88 -4.94 6.53
CA LEU A 85 -14.08 -6.16 6.38
C LEU A 85 -14.76 -7.36 7.03
N HIS A 86 -15.26 -7.19 8.26
CA HIS A 86 -16.00 -8.23 8.98
C HIS A 86 -17.30 -8.61 8.27
N LYS A 87 -18.11 -7.62 7.86
CA LYS A 87 -19.35 -7.85 7.09
C LYS A 87 -19.09 -8.52 5.73
N ALA A 88 -17.95 -8.24 5.13
CA ALA A 88 -17.51 -8.82 3.87
C ALA A 88 -17.03 -10.29 3.98
N GLY A 89 -16.91 -10.83 5.21
CA GLY A 89 -16.33 -12.15 5.43
C GLY A 89 -14.88 -12.25 4.98
N ILE A 90 -14.16 -11.12 4.92
CA ILE A 90 -12.72 -11.14 4.62
C ILE A 90 -12.03 -11.69 5.84
N VAL A 91 -11.47 -12.89 5.68
CA VAL A 91 -10.77 -13.62 6.73
C VAL A 91 -9.53 -12.85 7.21
N ASP A 92 -9.27 -12.94 8.52
CA ASP A 92 -8.15 -12.26 9.17
C ASP A 92 -6.79 -12.59 8.53
N SER A 93 -6.65 -13.78 7.94
CA SER A 93 -5.44 -14.20 7.22
C SER A 93 -5.15 -13.36 5.98
N VAL A 94 -6.17 -12.95 5.22
CA VAL A 94 -6.00 -12.06 4.05
C VAL A 94 -5.50 -10.69 4.49
N LEU A 95 -6.05 -10.18 5.60
CA LEU A 95 -5.63 -8.90 6.16
C LEU A 95 -4.20 -9.00 6.70
N ALA A 96 -3.86 -10.05 7.44
CA ALA A 96 -2.53 -10.29 7.99
C ALA A 96 -1.45 -10.35 6.90
N ASP A 97 -1.73 -11.03 5.78
CA ASP A 97 -0.81 -11.07 4.63
C ASP A 97 -0.56 -9.68 4.03
N VAL A 98 -1.62 -8.87 3.88
CA VAL A 98 -1.50 -7.52 3.34
C VAL A 98 -0.72 -6.63 4.31
N VAL A 99 -1.05 -6.66 5.60
CA VAL A 99 -0.36 -5.88 6.64
C VAL A 99 1.13 -6.26 6.69
N SER A 100 1.44 -7.55 6.74
CA SER A 100 2.84 -8.04 6.76
C SER A 100 3.63 -7.56 5.54
N HIS A 101 3.03 -7.61 4.35
CA HIS A 101 3.66 -7.09 3.14
C HIS A 101 3.91 -5.59 3.21
N LEU A 102 2.92 -4.83 3.67
CA LEU A 102 3.05 -3.37 3.80
C LEU A 102 4.14 -3.00 4.80
N ASP A 103 4.23 -3.68 5.95
CA ASP A 103 5.26 -3.42 6.95
C ASP A 103 6.67 -3.66 6.40
N LYS A 104 6.88 -4.76 5.64
CA LYS A 104 8.17 -5.02 4.98
C LYS A 104 8.50 -3.96 3.95
N LEU A 105 7.51 -3.55 3.15
CA LEU A 105 7.69 -2.48 2.16
C LEU A 105 8.05 -1.15 2.83
N VAL A 106 7.39 -0.81 3.94
CA VAL A 106 7.72 0.38 4.73
C VAL A 106 9.15 0.33 5.22
N LYS A 107 9.60 -0.80 5.78
CA LYS A 107 11.00 -0.97 6.20
C LYS A 107 11.96 -0.75 5.05
N GLU A 108 11.80 -1.45 3.93
CA GLU A 108 12.68 -1.32 2.75
C GLU A 108 12.77 0.11 2.21
N THR A 109 11.65 0.79 2.17
CA THR A 109 11.57 2.17 1.66
C THR A 109 12.01 3.22 2.68
N SER A 110 11.90 2.95 3.98
CA SER A 110 12.44 3.79 5.06
C SER A 110 13.96 3.63 5.19
N THR A 111 14.53 2.45 4.96
CA THR A 111 15.98 2.25 4.89
C THR A 111 16.60 3.03 3.73
N ALA A 112 15.84 3.18 2.63
CA ALA A 112 16.22 4.03 1.51
C ALA A 112 16.15 5.53 1.84
N PHE A 113 15.46 5.97 2.90
CA PHE A 113 15.31 7.38 3.26
C PHE A 113 15.91 7.57 4.64
N GLY A 114 17.24 7.78 4.70
CA GLY A 114 17.99 7.92 5.95
C GLY A 114 17.19 8.68 7.01
N ARG A 115 16.82 7.93 8.07
CA ARG A 115 16.26 8.39 9.35
C ARG A 115 15.46 9.69 9.29
N PHE A 116 14.19 9.61 8.89
CA PHE A 116 13.19 10.58 9.35
C PHE A 116 12.65 10.11 10.70
N ASP A 117 13.32 10.51 11.77
CA ASP A 117 12.78 10.49 13.12
C ASP A 117 11.54 11.40 13.13
N GLY A 118 10.34 10.89 13.46
CA GLY A 118 9.24 11.79 13.81
C GLY A 118 7.77 11.35 13.77
N ILE A 119 7.37 10.18 13.25
CA ILE A 119 5.91 9.83 13.21
C ILE A 119 5.57 8.42 13.76
N PHE A 120 6.56 7.58 14.10
CA PHE A 120 6.31 6.20 14.56
C PHE A 120 6.49 5.97 16.06
N SER A 121 6.20 6.97 16.88
CA SER A 121 6.24 6.83 18.35
C SER A 121 4.93 7.27 18.97
N ASN A 122 3.88 6.45 18.81
CA ASN A 122 2.95 6.07 19.88
C ASN A 122 1.74 5.33 19.31
N ILE A 123 1.11 4.57 20.19
CA ILE A 123 -0.29 4.12 20.17
C ILE A 123 -0.52 2.71 19.60
N TYR A 124 -0.35 1.74 20.51
CA TYR A 124 -1.24 0.57 20.65
C TYR A 124 -2.71 0.99 20.70
#